data_AF-A0A1R3JK68-F1
#
_entry.id   AF-A0A1R3JK68-F1
#
_cell.length_a   1.000
_cell.length_b   1.000
_cell.length_c   1.000
_cell.angle_alpha   90.00
_cell.angle_beta   90.00
_cell.angle_gamma   90.00
#
_symmetry.space_group_name_H-M   'P 1'
#
loop_
_entity.id
_entity.type
_entity.pdbx_description
1 polymer ?
#
loop_
_entity_poly.entity_id
_entity_poly.type
_entity_poly.pdbx_seq_one_letter_code
_entity_poly.pdbx_strand_id
1 'polypeptide(L)'
;MEEVRETVKAYYAKLPESQKHEATKFFNSLDKDGDGKITVEEFMGWVKQKGFKSLNRYESIFKELDKHKNGTLDFDEVLMLFYLYKSGRFVFCDGCGAFIKGVYFTCLKCFNAGKSAEGCDLCCSCYGGNNFNHRADHATFVDSHALLISIWRQNKPSSSAAVIN
;
A
#
# COMPACT_ATOMS: atom_id res chain seq x y z
N MET A 1 -10.33 -4.68 -7.12
CA MET A 1 -9.27 -5.31 -6.31
C MET A 1 -8.77 -6.63 -6.90
N GLU A 2 -9.38 -7.20 -7.95
CA GLU A 2 -9.00 -8.55 -8.40
C GLU A 2 -7.55 -8.65 -8.88
N GLU A 3 -7.05 -7.68 -9.65
CA GLU A 3 -5.64 -7.63 -10.08
C GLU A 3 -4.67 -7.63 -8.88
N VAL A 4 -5.00 -6.90 -7.81
CA VAL A 4 -4.20 -6.90 -6.58
C VAL A 4 -4.28 -8.26 -5.89
N ARG A 5 -5.45 -8.92 -5.89
CA ARG A 5 -5.61 -10.27 -5.32
C ARG A 5 -4.78 -11.31 -6.06
N GLU A 6 -4.75 -11.24 -7.38
CA GLU A 6 -3.88 -12.11 -8.20
C GLU A 6 -2.40 -11.83 -7.92
N THR A 7 -2.02 -10.56 -7.81
CA THR A 7 -0.65 -10.14 -7.44
C THR A 7 -0.25 -10.71 -6.08
N VAL A 8 -1.13 -10.64 -5.07
CA VAL A 8 -0.86 -11.16 -3.72
C VAL A 8 -0.72 -12.67 -3.72
N LYS A 9 -1.58 -13.40 -4.45
CA LYS A 9 -1.47 -14.86 -4.59
C LYS A 9 -0.13 -15.24 -5.23
N ALA A 10 0.25 -14.58 -6.32
CA ALA A 10 1.53 -14.81 -7.00
C ALA A 10 2.73 -14.49 -6.09
N TYR A 11 2.68 -13.36 -5.39
CA TYR A 11 3.70 -12.94 -4.43
C TYR A 11 3.86 -13.98 -3.31
N TYR A 12 2.75 -14.34 -2.64
CA TYR A 12 2.74 -15.29 -1.54
C TYR A 12 3.24 -16.68 -1.96
N ALA A 13 2.85 -17.15 -3.15
CA ALA A 13 3.30 -18.44 -3.70
C ALA A 13 4.83 -18.51 -3.89
N LYS A 14 5.49 -17.36 -4.04
CA LYS A 14 6.96 -17.26 -4.21
C LYS A 14 7.69 -16.82 -2.95
N LEU A 15 6.98 -16.58 -1.84
CA LEU A 15 7.64 -16.27 -0.58
C LEU A 15 8.44 -17.47 -0.05
N PRO A 16 9.61 -17.23 0.57
CA PRO A 16 10.27 -18.23 1.39
C PRO A 16 9.36 -18.71 2.53
N GLU A 17 9.53 -19.96 2.97
CA GLU A 17 8.71 -20.53 4.06
C GLU A 17 8.77 -19.71 5.35
N SER A 18 9.91 -19.09 5.66
CA SER A 18 10.04 -18.17 6.78
C SER A 18 9.08 -16.98 6.69
N GLN A 19 8.89 -16.42 5.50
CA GLN A 19 7.97 -15.30 5.28
C GLN A 19 6.50 -15.74 5.20
N LYS A 20 6.21 -16.94 4.71
CA LYS A 20 4.87 -17.53 4.82
C LYS A 20 4.48 -17.73 6.28
N HIS A 21 5.41 -18.20 7.09
CA HIS A 21 5.23 -18.33 8.53
C HIS A 21 5.03 -16.96 9.22
N GLU A 22 5.66 -15.88 8.73
CA GLU A 22 5.33 -14.52 9.19
C GLU A 22 3.88 -14.12 8.88
N ALA A 23 3.34 -14.52 7.73
CA ALA A 23 1.94 -14.26 7.39
C ALA A 23 0.99 -15.03 8.32
N THR A 24 1.29 -16.29 8.64
CA THR A 24 0.55 -17.06 9.66
C THR A 24 0.63 -16.42 11.03
N LYS A 25 1.82 -15.98 11.46
CA LYS A 25 1.98 -15.25 12.73
C LYS A 25 1.19 -13.95 12.74
N PHE A 26 1.14 -13.24 11.61
CA PHE A 26 0.36 -12.02 11.47
C PHE A 26 -1.13 -12.31 11.62
N PHE A 27 -1.66 -13.35 10.95
CA PHE A 27 -3.03 -13.81 11.12
C PHE A 27 -3.36 -14.10 12.58
N ASN A 28 -2.57 -14.95 13.24
CA ASN A 28 -2.77 -15.32 14.64
C ASN A 28 -2.61 -14.14 15.61
N SER A 29 -1.94 -13.06 15.19
CA SER A 29 -1.83 -11.85 16.01
C SER A 29 -3.08 -10.99 15.96
N LEU A 30 -3.87 -11.11 14.88
CA LEU A 30 -5.16 -10.45 14.70
C LEU A 30 -6.27 -11.25 15.37
N ASP A 31 -6.32 -12.56 15.11
CA ASP A 31 -7.31 -13.52 15.62
C ASP A 31 -7.13 -13.70 17.15
N LYS A 32 -7.96 -13.03 17.94
CA LYS A 32 -7.84 -12.99 19.40
C LYS A 32 -8.56 -14.13 20.08
N ASP A 33 -9.68 -14.56 19.53
CA ASP A 33 -10.48 -15.65 20.08
C ASP A 33 -10.14 -17.02 19.47
N GLY A 34 -9.39 -17.05 18.38
CA GLY A 34 -8.87 -18.26 17.76
C GLY A 34 -9.89 -19.00 16.90
N ASP A 35 -10.93 -18.30 16.42
CA ASP A 35 -12.01 -18.92 15.62
C ASP A 35 -11.61 -19.16 14.14
N GLY A 36 -10.40 -18.71 13.76
CA GLY A 36 -9.87 -18.85 12.41
C GLY A 36 -10.40 -17.80 11.42
N LYS A 37 -10.97 -16.70 11.92
CA LYS A 37 -11.44 -15.55 11.14
C LYS A 37 -11.10 -14.26 11.88
N ILE A 38 -11.03 -13.15 11.13
CA ILE A 38 -10.78 -11.84 11.72
C ILE A 38 -12.04 -10.99 11.62
N THR A 39 -12.61 -10.66 12.76
CA THR A 39 -13.73 -9.72 12.87
C THR A 39 -13.30 -8.27 12.60
N VAL A 40 -14.27 -7.40 12.34
CA VAL A 40 -14.02 -5.96 12.19
C VAL A 40 -13.39 -5.40 13.47
N GLU A 41 -13.86 -5.86 14.63
CA GLU A 41 -13.41 -5.44 15.95
C GLU A 41 -11.93 -5.77 16.18
N GLU A 42 -11.52 -6.99 15.85
CA GLU A 42 -10.12 -7.43 15.96
C GLU A 42 -9.20 -6.67 15.02
N PHE A 43 -9.63 -6.51 13.76
CA PHE A 43 -8.92 -5.69 12.78
C PHE A 43 -8.76 -4.24 13.27
N MET A 44 -9.82 -3.61 13.76
CA MET A 44 -9.77 -2.23 14.27
C MET A 44 -8.95 -2.13 15.56
N GLY A 45 -8.94 -3.16 16.39
CA GLY A 45 -8.05 -3.29 17.53
C GLY A 45 -6.58 -3.23 17.11
N TRP A 46 -6.22 -3.98 16.07
CA TRP A 46 -4.88 -3.93 15.48
C TRP A 46 -4.53 -2.57 14.86
N VAL A 47 -5.46 -1.94 14.12
CA VAL A 47 -5.26 -0.60 13.54
C VAL A 47 -4.92 0.42 14.63
N LYS A 48 -5.66 0.40 15.74
CA LYS A 48 -5.42 1.25 16.91
C LYS A 48 -4.06 0.95 17.55
N GLN A 49 -3.73 -0.33 17.74
CA GLN A 49 -2.44 -0.75 18.30
C GLN A 49 -1.25 -0.27 17.48
N LYS A 50 -1.38 -0.21 16.15
CA LYS A 50 -0.33 0.30 15.25
C LYS A 50 -0.23 1.83 15.20
N GLY A 51 -1.14 2.55 15.86
CA GLY A 51 -1.11 4.01 15.93
C GLY A 51 -1.54 4.69 14.62
N PHE A 52 -2.29 4.01 13.76
CA PHE A 52 -2.82 4.62 12.55
C PHE A 52 -3.89 5.66 12.90
N LYS A 53 -3.67 6.92 12.48
CA LYS A 53 -4.48 8.08 12.90
C LYS A 53 -5.85 8.17 12.22
N SER A 54 -6.03 7.58 11.04
CA SER A 54 -7.22 7.76 10.20
C SER A 54 -8.15 6.53 10.24
N LEU A 55 -8.71 6.22 11.42
CA LEU A 55 -9.51 5.00 11.65
C LEU A 55 -10.61 4.77 10.60
N ASN A 56 -11.36 5.81 10.21
CA ASN A 56 -12.42 5.70 9.20
C ASN A 56 -11.91 5.19 7.84
N ARG A 57 -10.67 5.50 7.47
CA ARG A 57 -10.07 4.98 6.24
C ARG A 57 -9.85 3.47 6.34
N TYR A 58 -9.50 2.95 7.52
CA TYR A 58 -9.28 1.52 7.71
C TYR A 58 -10.57 0.71 7.76
N GLU A 59 -11.70 1.27 8.19
CA GLU A 59 -13.00 0.59 8.04
C GLU A 59 -13.33 0.35 6.55
N SER A 60 -13.01 1.31 5.68
CA SER A 60 -13.16 1.12 4.23
C SER A 60 -12.21 0.04 3.70
N ILE A 61 -11.00 -0.09 4.27
CA ILE A 61 -10.06 -1.15 3.92
C ILE A 61 -10.64 -2.51 4.28
N PHE A 62 -11.23 -2.68 5.47
CA PHE A 62 -11.85 -3.95 5.85
C PHE A 62 -12.87 -4.39 4.82
N LYS A 63 -13.77 -3.50 4.41
CA LYS A 63 -14.80 -3.78 3.38
C LYS A 63 -14.21 -4.14 2.01
N GLU A 64 -13.03 -3.62 1.68
CA GLU A 64 -12.33 -3.97 0.44
C GLU A 64 -11.60 -5.31 0.51
N LEU A 65 -11.20 -5.71 1.72
CA LEU A 65 -10.54 -6.98 2.01
C LEU A 65 -11.55 -8.14 2.05
N ASP A 66 -12.69 -7.95 2.72
CA ASP A 66 -13.83 -8.88 2.82
C ASP A 66 -14.50 -9.06 1.45
N LYS A 67 -13.91 -9.94 0.63
CA LYS A 67 -14.35 -10.28 -0.72
C LYS A 67 -15.70 -10.96 -0.65
N HIS A 68 -15.88 -11.81 0.34
CA HIS A 68 -17.06 -12.65 0.51
C HIS A 68 -18.22 -11.90 1.16
N LYS A 69 -17.98 -10.71 1.72
CA LYS A 69 -18.95 -9.85 2.41
C LYS A 69 -19.63 -10.57 3.57
N ASN A 70 -18.89 -11.41 4.27
CA ASN A 70 -19.41 -12.20 5.38
C ASN A 70 -19.17 -11.52 6.75
N GLY A 71 -18.57 -10.33 6.76
CA GLY A 71 -18.29 -9.56 7.97
C GLY A 71 -17.01 -9.98 8.70
N THR A 72 -16.24 -10.90 8.12
CA THR A 72 -15.00 -11.43 8.68
C THR A 72 -13.94 -11.56 7.58
N LEU A 73 -12.66 -11.68 7.94
CA LEU A 73 -11.59 -12.00 7.00
C LEU A 73 -11.07 -13.40 7.25
N ASP A 74 -11.08 -14.24 6.21
CA ASP A 74 -10.37 -15.52 6.25
C ASP A 74 -8.85 -15.34 6.01
N PHE A 75 -8.11 -16.45 6.04
CA PHE A 75 -6.65 -16.40 5.84
C PHE A 75 -6.25 -15.82 4.49
N ASP A 76 -6.96 -16.16 3.40
CA ASP A 76 -6.67 -15.66 2.05
C ASP A 76 -6.94 -14.15 1.94
N GLU A 77 -7.96 -13.65 2.63
CA GLU A 77 -8.25 -12.22 2.73
C GLU A 77 -7.24 -11.49 3.63
N VAL A 78 -6.71 -12.14 4.67
CA VAL A 78 -5.62 -11.59 5.49
C VAL A 78 -4.29 -11.58 4.75
N LEU A 79 -4.03 -12.47 3.78
CA LEU A 79 -2.84 -12.37 2.93
C LEU A 79 -2.80 -11.03 2.18
N MET A 80 -3.96 -10.52 1.76
CA MET A 80 -4.05 -9.18 1.18
C MET A 80 -3.64 -8.12 2.20
N LEU A 81 -4.18 -8.19 3.42
CA LEU A 81 -3.82 -7.26 4.49
C LEU A 81 -2.32 -7.28 4.80
N PHE A 82 -1.75 -8.48 4.93
CA PHE A 82 -0.33 -8.70 5.17
C PHE A 82 0.52 -8.08 4.05
N TYR A 83 0.15 -8.30 2.79
CA TYR A 83 0.84 -7.71 1.65
C TYR A 83 0.76 -6.18 1.66
N LEU A 84 -0.43 -5.60 1.86
CA LEU A 84 -0.60 -4.14 1.92
C LEU A 84 0.25 -3.51 3.02
N TYR A 85 0.30 -4.16 4.19
CA TYR A 85 1.10 -3.71 5.32
C TYR A 85 2.61 -3.79 5.04
N LYS A 86 3.11 -4.94 4.56
CA LYS A 86 4.54 -5.17 4.36
C LYS A 86 5.11 -4.38 3.19
N SER A 87 4.32 -4.18 2.14
CA SER A 87 4.72 -3.40 0.96
C SER A 87 4.55 -1.89 1.12
N GLY A 88 3.87 -1.43 2.19
CA GLY A 88 3.52 -0.02 2.34
C GLY A 88 2.42 0.45 1.38
N ARG A 89 1.67 -0.46 0.77
CA ARG A 89 0.60 -0.18 -0.21
C ARG A 89 -0.70 0.33 0.43
N PHE A 90 -0.68 0.81 1.68
CA PHE A 90 -1.80 1.57 2.27
C PHE A 90 -1.81 3.02 1.75
N VAL A 91 -1.96 3.16 0.43
CA VAL A 91 -1.96 4.45 -0.25
C VAL A 91 -3.40 4.92 -0.39
N PHE A 92 -3.68 6.11 0.12
CA PHE A 92 -4.98 6.73 0.01
C PHE A 92 -4.84 8.05 -0.74
N CYS A 93 -5.87 8.38 -1.53
CA CYS A 93 -5.90 9.63 -2.26
C CYS A 93 -5.97 10.82 -1.30
N ASP A 94 -5.09 11.80 -1.47
CA ASP A 94 -5.12 13.06 -0.71
C ASP A 94 -6.22 14.01 -1.21
N GLY A 95 -6.77 13.78 -2.41
CA GLY A 95 -7.90 14.52 -2.94
C GLY A 95 -9.26 14.07 -2.38
N CYS A 96 -9.59 12.78 -2.54
CA CYS A 96 -10.91 12.25 -2.17
C CYS A 96 -10.91 11.30 -0.96
N GLY A 97 -9.74 10.99 -0.39
CA GLY A 97 -9.62 10.07 0.75
C GLY A 97 -9.75 8.58 0.40
N ALA A 98 -10.11 8.22 -0.83
CA ALA A 98 -10.33 6.84 -1.25
C ALA A 98 -9.04 6.01 -1.24
N PHE A 99 -9.14 4.74 -0.87
CA PHE A 99 -8.04 3.78 -1.00
C PHE A 99 -7.68 3.55 -2.47
N ILE A 100 -6.41 3.69 -2.82
CA ILE A 100 -5.96 3.59 -4.21
C ILE A 100 -5.57 2.14 -4.53
N LYS A 101 -6.31 1.56 -5.48
CA LYS A 101 -6.22 0.13 -5.82
C LYS A 101 -5.22 -0.16 -6.94
N GLY A 102 -4.96 0.82 -7.80
CA GLY A 102 -4.15 0.67 -9.01
C GLY A 102 -3.05 1.72 -9.13
N VAL A 103 -2.73 2.09 -10.36
CA VAL A 103 -1.80 3.19 -10.66
C VAL A 103 -2.30 4.48 -9.99
N TYR A 104 -1.36 5.22 -9.42
CA TYR A 104 -1.61 6.49 -8.75
C TYR A 104 -0.53 7.48 -9.15
N PHE A 105 -0.82 8.77 -8.99
CA PHE A 105 0.12 9.86 -9.20
C PHE A 105 0.66 10.33 -7.86
N THR A 106 1.94 10.64 -7.81
CA THR A 106 2.60 11.12 -6.61
C THR A 106 3.50 12.30 -6.91
N CYS A 107 3.54 13.26 -5.99
CA CYS A 107 4.44 14.40 -6.09
C CYS A 107 5.89 13.94 -5.87
N LEU A 108 6.72 14.06 -6.92
CA LEU A 108 8.11 13.60 -6.89
C LEU A 108 8.94 14.39 -5.85
N LYS A 109 8.67 15.69 -5.69
CA LYS A 109 9.36 16.51 -4.69
C LYS A 109 9.04 16.06 -3.27
N CYS A 110 7.78 15.79 -2.95
CA CYS A 110 7.39 15.26 -1.64
C CYS A 110 7.95 13.87 -1.40
N PHE A 111 7.87 12.99 -2.39
CA PHE A 111 8.42 11.64 -2.30
C PHE A 111 9.92 11.67 -1.93
N ASN A 112 10.72 12.50 -2.63
CA ASN A 112 12.15 12.61 -2.37
C ASN A 112 12.50 13.30 -1.05
N ALA A 113 11.62 14.18 -0.54
CA ALA A 113 11.81 14.83 0.75
C ALA A 113 11.62 13.88 1.95
N GLY A 114 11.16 12.65 1.71
CA GLY A 114 10.98 11.63 2.74
C GLY A 114 9.86 11.94 3.75
N LYS A 115 9.82 11.18 4.85
CA LYS A 115 8.72 11.19 5.85
C LYS A 115 8.46 12.54 6.54
N SER A 116 9.30 13.55 6.33
CA SER A 116 9.10 14.92 6.82
C SER A 116 8.16 15.76 5.95
N ALA A 117 7.89 15.34 4.70
CA ALA A 117 6.88 15.97 3.85
C ALA A 117 5.59 15.14 3.90
N GLU A 118 4.46 15.80 4.17
CA GLU A 118 3.16 15.23 3.82
C GLU A 118 3.21 14.90 2.31
N GLY A 119 3.21 13.61 2.00
CA GLY A 119 3.13 13.12 0.63
C GLY A 119 1.90 13.68 -0.08
N CYS A 120 1.86 13.55 -1.40
CA CYS A 120 0.65 13.84 -2.14
C CYS A 120 0.45 12.73 -3.17
N ASP A 121 -0.35 11.74 -2.78
CA ASP A 121 -0.71 10.58 -3.59
C ASP A 121 -2.16 10.74 -4.06
N LEU A 122 -2.39 10.59 -5.36
CA LEU A 122 -3.66 10.92 -6.01
C LEU A 122 -4.13 9.77 -6.91
N CYS A 123 -5.41 9.46 -6.83
CA CYS A 123 -6.04 8.61 -7.83
C CYS A 123 -6.09 9.33 -9.19
N CYS A 124 -6.23 8.58 -10.29
CA CYS A 124 -6.28 9.14 -11.65
C CYS A 124 -7.35 10.23 -11.80
N SER A 125 -8.53 10.04 -11.18
CA SER A 125 -9.62 11.02 -11.24
C SER A 125 -9.31 12.32 -10.50
N CYS A 126 -8.67 12.26 -9.33
CA CYS A 126 -8.29 13.47 -8.60
C CYS A 126 -7.15 14.21 -9.29
N TYR A 127 -6.15 13.48 -9.82
CA TYR A 127 -5.06 14.10 -10.57
C TYR A 127 -5.55 14.75 -11.87
N GLY A 128 -6.24 14.00 -12.73
CA GLY A 128 -6.75 14.53 -14.00
C GLY A 128 -7.81 15.62 -13.84
N GLY A 129 -8.55 15.59 -12.73
CA GLY A 129 -9.56 16.62 -12.39
C GLY A 129 -9.04 17.78 -11.56
N ASN A 130 -7.75 17.84 -11.21
CA ASN A 130 -7.18 18.83 -10.28
C ASN A 130 -7.93 18.93 -8.93
N ASN A 131 -8.47 17.80 -8.44
CA ASN A 131 -9.25 17.74 -7.19
C ASN A 131 -8.35 17.42 -5.99
N PHE A 132 -7.43 18.32 -5.67
CA PHE A 132 -6.52 18.20 -4.53
C PHE A 132 -5.88 19.55 -4.18
N ASN A 133 -5.46 19.72 -2.92
CA ASN A 133 -4.70 20.87 -2.50
C ASN A 133 -3.23 20.47 -2.33
N HIS A 134 -2.36 21.10 -3.09
CA HIS A 134 -0.93 20.88 -2.98
C HIS A 134 -0.15 22.16 -3.26
N ARG A 135 1.10 22.20 -2.80
CA ARG A 135 1.98 23.36 -2.98
C ARG A 135 2.19 23.67 -4.46
N ALA A 136 1.98 24.92 -4.86
CA ALA A 136 2.09 25.33 -6.26
C ALA A 136 3.51 25.17 -6.84
N ASP A 137 4.55 25.27 -6.01
CA ASP A 137 5.93 25.04 -6.42
C ASP A 137 6.28 23.55 -6.63
N HIS A 138 5.35 22.64 -6.33
CA HIS A 138 5.46 21.20 -6.50
C HIS A 138 4.67 20.73 -7.74
N ALA A 139 5.11 21.14 -8.93
CA ALA A 139 4.41 20.84 -10.18
C ALA A 139 4.72 19.45 -10.79
N THR A 140 5.76 18.76 -10.31
CA THR A 140 6.16 17.47 -10.88
C THR A 140 5.46 16.31 -10.19
N PHE A 141 4.45 15.76 -10.85
CA PHE A 141 3.82 14.51 -10.49
C PHE A 141 4.21 13.42 -11.49
N VAL A 142 4.39 12.20 -10.98
CA VAL A 142 4.66 11.01 -11.78
C VAL A 142 3.75 9.89 -11.33
N ASP A 143 3.39 8.98 -12.22
CA ASP A 143 2.70 7.78 -11.80
C ASP A 143 3.63 6.81 -11.06
N SER A 144 3.06 5.85 -10.35
CA SER A 144 3.81 4.90 -9.52
C SER A 144 4.81 4.02 -10.30
N HIS A 145 4.55 3.73 -11.58
CA HIS A 145 5.50 3.01 -12.42
C HIS A 145 6.65 3.95 -12.87
N ALA A 146 6.32 5.15 -13.34
CA ALA A 146 7.32 6.16 -13.69
C ALA A 146 8.22 6.53 -12.50
N LEU A 147 7.66 6.56 -11.28
CA LEU A 147 8.42 6.76 -10.05
C LEU A 147 9.47 5.66 -9.84
N LEU A 148 9.09 4.37 -9.96
CA LEU A 148 10.03 3.25 -9.84
C LEU A 148 11.19 3.37 -10.84
N ILE A 149 10.88 3.75 -12.08
CA ILE A 149 11.90 3.97 -13.12
C ILE A 149 12.79 5.16 -12.76
N SER A 150 12.24 6.25 -12.21
CA SER A 150 13.01 7.40 -11.76
C SER A 150 13.99 7.02 -10.65
N ILE A 151 13.53 6.28 -9.64
CA ILE A 151 14.38 5.80 -8.54
C ILE A 151 15.48 4.89 -9.08
N TRP A 152 15.14 3.96 -9.97
CA TRP A 152 16.14 3.07 -10.58
C TRP A 152 17.20 3.86 -11.36
N ARG A 153 16.80 4.84 -12.17
CA ARG A 153 17.73 5.69 -12.93
C ARG A 153 18.70 6.46 -12.03
N GLN A 154 18.21 6.96 -10.89
CA GLN A 154 19.04 7.70 -9.92
C GLN A 154 20.03 6.78 -9.19
N ASN A 155 19.66 5.52 -8.95
CA ASN A 155 20.51 4.54 -8.27
C ASN A 155 21.39 3.70 -9.22
N LYS A 156 21.29 3.93 -10.54
CA LYS A 156 22.13 3.23 -11.50
C LYS A 156 23.58 3.69 -11.31
N PRO A 157 24.54 2.78 -11.07
CA PRO A 157 25.94 3.15 -10.99
C PRO A 157 26.36 3.82 -12.31
N SER A 158 26.98 4.99 -12.21
CA SER A 158 27.59 5.68 -13.34
C SER A 158 28.52 4.70 -14.04
N SER A 159 28.25 4.38 -15.31
CA SER A 159 29.20 3.62 -16.12
C SER A 159 30.41 4.50 -16.42
N SER A 160 31.35 4.57 -15.48
CA SER A 160 32.69 5.15 -15.67
C SER A 160 33.72 4.03 -15.53
N ALA A 161 33.99 3.34 -16.64
CA ALA A 161 35.28 2.73 -17.01
C ALA A 161 35.08 1.75 -18.18
N ALA A 162 34.90 2.29 -19.38
CA ALA A 162 35.33 1.65 -20.61
C ALA A 162 36.05 2.72 -21.44
N VAL A 163 37.16 3.22 -20.89
CA VAL A 163 38.15 3.91 -21.72
C VAL A 163 38.92 2.81 -22.40
N ILE A 164 38.65 2.69 -23.70
CA ILE A 164 39.51 2.00 -24.65
C ILE A 164 40.84 2.73 -24.66
N ASN A 165 41.93 2.05 -24.27
CA ASN A 165 43.25 2.07 -24.91
C ASN A 165 44.16 1.07 -24.21
#